data_AF-A0A7W7P1Z5-F1
#
_entry.id   AF-A0A7W7P1Z5-F1
#
_cell.length_a   1.000
_cell.length_b   1.000
_cell.length_c   1.000
_cell.angle_alpha   90.00
_cell.angle_beta   90.00
_cell.angle_gamma   90.00
#
_symmetry.space_group_name_H-M   'P 1'
#
loop_
_entity.id
_entity.type
_entity.pdbx_description
1 polymer ?
#
loop_
_entity_poly.entity_id
_entity_poly.type
_entity_poly.pdbx_seq_one_letter_code
_entity_poly.pdbx_strand_id
1 'polypeptide(L)'
;MAGLFSLVCLDASAAACPRPEAVQTVRVARVVDGDTLKLADGRSVRLIGMNATELAHHGRPEEPFAVAAQRRLQALVAANDGEVGLVPGQQGRDRYGRTLAHVYDARGNNLESRLLAEGLGYLVAIAPNTDLTACQQAAEREARNAQLGLWKKSPVQTAEQLHESGFALVRGRVERIQRNRGGLWIDLDGPLVLRIEAKLVQQFDDATLRDLKGRQVEARGWVIDRSARGGVKPGQARWMLPLTDPAMMEVLP
;
A
#
# COMPACT_ATOMS: atom_id res chain seq x y z
N MET A 1 -3.38 -35.19 -42.38
CA MET A 1 -2.51 -35.50 -41.22
C MET A 1 -2.00 -34.18 -40.65
N ALA A 2 -2.25 -33.99 -39.35
CA ALA A 2 -1.64 -33.05 -38.40
C ALA A 2 -1.54 -31.56 -38.78
N GLY A 3 -2.52 -30.77 -38.31
CA GLY A 3 -2.36 -29.32 -38.12
C GLY A 3 -1.53 -29.03 -36.88
N LEU A 4 -0.50 -28.20 -37.03
CA LEU A 4 0.36 -27.73 -35.94
C LEU A 4 -0.36 -26.57 -35.24
N PHE A 5 -0.98 -26.82 -34.09
CA PHE A 5 -1.41 -25.76 -33.18
C PHE A 5 -0.19 -25.32 -32.36
N SER A 6 0.45 -24.22 -32.75
CA SER A 6 1.37 -23.52 -31.85
C SER A 6 0.56 -22.87 -30.73
N LEU A 7 0.54 -23.50 -29.56
CA LEU A 7 0.19 -22.81 -28.32
C LEU A 7 1.28 -21.77 -28.07
N VAL A 8 0.97 -20.51 -28.34
CA VAL A 8 1.70 -19.38 -27.76
C VAL A 8 1.29 -19.34 -26.29
N CYS A 9 2.12 -19.93 -25.43
CA CYS A 9 2.06 -19.63 -24.00
C CYS A 9 2.47 -18.16 -23.85
N LEU A 10 1.49 -17.27 -23.71
CA LEU A 10 1.71 -15.95 -23.15
C LEU A 10 2.01 -16.19 -21.66
N ASP A 11 3.28 -16.40 -21.34
CA ASP A 11 3.76 -16.28 -19.98
C ASP A 11 3.57 -14.82 -19.59
N ALA A 12 2.43 -14.52 -18.98
CA ALA A 12 2.26 -13.33 -18.17
C ALA A 12 3.17 -13.50 -16.95
N SER A 13 4.48 -13.31 -17.14
CA SER A 13 5.35 -13.03 -16.01
C SER A 13 4.76 -11.82 -15.35
N ALA A 14 4.22 -12.00 -14.14
CA ALA A 14 3.98 -10.88 -13.28
C ALA A 14 5.26 -10.04 -13.26
N ALA A 15 5.12 -8.74 -13.49
CA ALA A 15 6.26 -7.85 -13.60
C ALA A 15 6.97 -7.82 -12.24
N ALA A 16 8.02 -8.63 -12.11
CA ALA A 16 8.91 -8.57 -10.96
C ALA A 16 9.46 -7.15 -10.84
N CYS A 17 9.56 -6.65 -9.62
CA CYS A 17 10.09 -5.30 -9.42
C CYS A 17 11.49 -5.17 -10.02
N PRO A 18 11.80 -4.04 -10.68
CA PRO A 18 13.07 -3.85 -11.35
C PRO A 18 14.23 -4.01 -10.36
N ARG A 19 15.26 -4.72 -10.83
CA ARG A 19 16.52 -4.85 -10.10
C ARG A 19 17.29 -3.53 -10.21
N PRO A 20 17.70 -2.92 -9.09
CA PRO A 20 18.51 -1.71 -9.10
C PRO A 20 19.93 -2.00 -9.64
N GLU A 21 20.49 -1.03 -10.38
CA GLU A 21 21.87 -1.10 -10.89
C GLU A 21 22.91 -1.02 -9.77
N ALA A 22 22.63 -0.21 -8.74
CA ALA A 22 23.47 -0.05 -7.57
C ALA A 22 22.62 -0.07 -6.30
N VAL A 23 23.11 -0.77 -5.28
CA VAL A 23 22.50 -0.81 -3.94
C VAL A 23 23.56 -0.60 -2.88
N GLN A 24 23.21 0.10 -1.81
CA GLN A 24 24.03 0.11 -0.61
C GLN A 24 23.76 -1.17 0.19
N THR A 25 24.72 -2.09 0.27
CA THR A 25 24.61 -3.24 1.18
C THR A 25 24.76 -2.77 2.63
N VAL A 26 23.81 -3.15 3.48
CA VAL A 26 23.76 -2.80 4.90
C VAL A 26 23.46 -4.02 5.75
N ARG A 27 23.99 -4.04 6.97
CA ARG A 27 23.71 -5.09 7.96
C ARG A 27 22.46 -4.76 8.76
N VAL A 28 21.54 -5.71 8.84
CA VAL A 28 20.34 -5.65 9.67
C VAL A 28 20.68 -6.11 11.08
N ALA A 29 20.43 -5.26 12.07
CA ALA A 29 20.57 -5.62 13.48
C ALA A 29 19.37 -6.43 13.97
N ARG A 30 18.15 -6.02 13.59
CA ARG A 30 16.92 -6.77 13.86
C ARG A 30 15.78 -6.32 12.95
N VAL A 31 14.81 -7.21 12.75
CA VAL A 31 13.50 -6.88 12.17
C VAL A 31 12.59 -6.41 13.31
N VAL A 32 11.99 -5.23 13.17
CA VAL A 32 11.13 -4.63 14.19
C VAL A 32 9.71 -5.19 14.07
N ASP A 33 9.13 -5.13 12.89
CA ASP A 33 7.79 -5.62 12.52
C ASP A 33 7.79 -6.07 11.05
N GLY A 34 6.62 -6.26 10.43
CA GLY A 34 6.50 -6.74 9.05
C GLY A 34 6.96 -5.77 7.97
N ASP A 35 7.28 -4.51 8.30
CA ASP A 35 7.69 -3.50 7.32
C ASP A 35 8.76 -2.50 7.82
N THR A 36 9.38 -2.79 8.97
CA THR A 36 10.41 -1.96 9.60
C THR A 36 11.64 -2.77 9.99
N LEU A 37 12.81 -2.31 9.55
CA LEU A 37 14.12 -2.85 9.91
C LEU A 37 14.89 -1.90 10.83
N LYS A 38 15.70 -2.46 11.73
CA LYS A 38 16.74 -1.74 12.46
C LYS A 38 18.10 -2.17 11.92
N LEU A 39 18.89 -1.22 11.43
CA LEU A 39 20.24 -1.47 10.90
C LEU A 39 21.30 -1.42 12.01
N ALA A 40 22.44 -2.07 11.77
CA ALA A 40 23.58 -2.10 12.68
C ALA A 40 24.21 -0.71 12.90
N ASP A 41 24.06 0.20 11.93
CA ASP A 41 24.51 1.59 12.03
C ASP A 41 23.52 2.51 12.80
N GLY A 42 22.47 1.93 13.39
CA GLY A 42 21.49 2.65 14.20
C GLY A 42 20.33 3.25 13.42
N ARG A 43 20.32 3.23 12.09
CA ARG A 43 19.16 3.68 11.30
C ARG A 43 17.96 2.73 11.51
N SER A 44 16.77 3.31 11.60
CA SER A 44 15.52 2.58 11.43
C SER A 44 15.01 2.79 10.00
N VAL A 45 14.70 1.73 9.28
CA VAL A 45 14.25 1.76 7.88
C VAL A 45 12.78 1.33 7.83
N ARG A 46 11.92 2.14 7.21
CA ARG A 46 10.54 1.79 6.87
C ARG A 46 10.49 1.45 5.38
N LEU A 47 10.04 0.23 5.08
CA LEU A 47 9.95 -0.31 3.74
C LEU A 47 8.93 0.50 2.92
N ILE A 48 9.32 0.97 1.73
CA ILE A 48 8.46 1.78 0.86
C ILE A 48 7.50 0.88 0.09
N GLY A 49 6.24 1.30 0.00
CA GLY A 49 5.27 0.65 -0.89
C GLY A 49 4.36 -0.36 -0.19
N MET A 50 4.58 -0.63 1.10
CA MET A 50 3.80 -1.62 1.83
C MET A 50 3.46 -1.18 3.25
N ASN A 51 2.39 -1.75 3.79
CA ASN A 51 2.00 -1.65 5.19
C ASN A 51 1.68 -3.04 5.73
N ALA A 52 2.50 -3.55 6.64
CA ALA A 52 2.18 -4.72 7.43
C ALA A 52 1.15 -4.34 8.51
N THR A 53 0.41 -5.33 8.97
CA THR A 53 -0.47 -5.18 10.14
C THR A 53 0.34 -5.03 11.42
N GLU A 54 -0.25 -4.36 12.41
CA GLU A 54 0.45 -3.97 13.63
C GLU A 54 0.61 -5.13 14.62
N LEU A 55 1.79 -5.21 15.25
CA LEU A 55 2.03 -6.12 16.37
C LEU A 55 1.30 -5.62 17.62
N ALA A 56 1.06 -6.54 18.57
CA ALA A 56 0.46 -6.17 19.86
C ALA A 56 1.29 -5.08 20.56
N HIS A 57 0.64 -3.96 20.89
CA HIS A 57 1.31 -2.80 21.47
C HIS A 57 0.39 -2.00 22.39
N HIS A 58 0.91 -1.57 23.55
CA HIS A 58 0.18 -0.75 24.54
C HIS A 58 -1.25 -1.25 24.86
N GLY A 59 -1.42 -2.57 25.03
CA GLY A 59 -2.70 -3.19 25.35
C GLY A 59 -3.63 -3.41 24.16
N ARG A 60 -3.23 -3.03 22.93
CA ARG A 60 -3.93 -3.41 21.71
C ARG A 60 -3.54 -4.85 21.32
N PRO A 61 -4.50 -5.67 20.88
CA PRO A 61 -4.21 -7.01 20.40
C PRO A 61 -3.38 -6.96 19.11
N GLU A 62 -2.72 -8.07 18.82
CA GLU A 62 -2.06 -8.29 17.53
C GLU A 62 -3.09 -8.25 16.40
N GLU A 63 -2.77 -7.57 15.31
CA GLU A 63 -3.58 -7.59 14.09
C GLU A 63 -3.27 -8.84 13.23
N PRO A 64 -4.22 -9.31 12.41
CA PRO A 64 -4.04 -10.52 11.61
C PRO A 64 -2.73 -10.52 10.79
N PHE A 65 -1.98 -11.62 10.85
CA PHE A 65 -0.73 -11.84 10.11
C PHE A 65 0.46 -10.94 10.49
N ALA A 66 0.38 -10.09 11.52
CA ALA A 66 1.48 -9.22 11.92
C ALA A 66 2.76 -10.01 12.29
N VAL A 67 2.63 -11.05 13.12
CA VAL A 67 3.76 -11.93 13.47
C VAL A 67 4.26 -12.73 12.27
N ALA A 68 3.35 -13.14 11.36
CA ALA A 68 3.72 -13.87 10.15
C ALA A 68 4.57 -13.00 9.21
N ALA A 69 4.17 -11.74 9.01
CA ALA A 69 4.90 -10.76 8.23
C ALA A 69 6.30 -10.50 8.81
N GLN A 70 6.39 -10.26 10.12
CA GLN A 70 7.67 -10.06 10.82
C GLN A 70 8.59 -11.28 10.67
N ARG A 71 8.09 -12.49 10.92
CA ARG A 71 8.87 -13.73 10.79
C ARG A 71 9.32 -13.96 9.36
N ARG A 72 8.48 -13.63 8.38
CA ARG A 72 8.86 -13.77 6.98
C ARG A 72 9.97 -12.80 6.60
N LEU A 73 9.87 -11.54 7.01
CA LEU A 73 10.92 -10.55 6.77
C LEU A 73 12.23 -10.97 7.48
N GLN A 74 12.15 -11.52 8.70
CA GLN A 74 13.31 -12.12 9.39
C GLN A 74 13.95 -13.25 8.59
N ALA A 75 13.14 -14.17 8.05
CA ALA A 75 13.63 -15.27 7.24
C ALA A 75 14.28 -14.79 5.94
N LEU A 76 13.73 -13.77 5.28
CA LEU A 76 14.29 -13.17 4.07
C LEU A 76 15.65 -12.50 4.35
N VAL A 77 15.77 -11.78 5.47
CA VAL A 77 17.04 -11.18 5.92
C VAL A 77 18.06 -12.27 6.31
N ALA A 78 17.65 -13.30 7.03
CA ALA A 78 18.52 -14.40 7.44
C ALA A 78 19.04 -15.22 6.25
N ALA A 79 18.21 -15.40 5.21
CA ALA A 79 18.61 -16.04 3.95
C ALA A 79 19.65 -15.23 3.15
N ASN A 80 19.94 -14.00 3.57
CA ASN A 80 20.93 -13.11 2.99
C ASN A 80 22.04 -12.75 4.01
N ASP A 81 22.35 -13.68 4.92
CA ASP A 81 23.41 -13.56 5.95
C ASP A 81 23.30 -12.32 6.86
N GLY A 82 22.06 -11.85 7.05
CA GLY A 82 21.75 -10.66 7.86
C GLY A 82 22.04 -9.34 7.14
N GLU A 83 22.29 -9.35 5.84
CA GLU A 83 22.53 -8.17 5.03
C GLU A 83 21.38 -7.93 4.06
N VAL A 84 21.20 -6.70 3.58
CA VAL A 84 20.24 -6.36 2.53
C VAL A 84 20.78 -5.19 1.69
N GLY A 85 20.36 -5.11 0.43
CA GLY A 85 20.54 -3.93 -0.41
C GLY A 85 19.50 -2.87 -0.07
N LEU A 86 19.93 -1.62 0.10
CA LEU A 86 19.08 -0.49 0.44
C LEU A 86 19.06 0.52 -0.72
N VAL A 87 17.87 0.88 -1.20
CA VAL A 87 17.65 1.95 -2.20
C VAL A 87 16.73 3.01 -1.59
N PRO A 88 17.25 4.16 -1.15
CA PRO A 88 16.42 5.24 -0.61
C PRO A 88 15.40 5.76 -1.63
N GLY A 89 14.20 6.10 -1.16
CA GLY A 89 13.21 6.80 -1.99
C GLY A 89 13.57 8.27 -2.22
N GLN A 90 12.85 8.92 -3.14
CA GLN A 90 12.97 10.36 -3.41
C GLN A 90 12.84 11.20 -2.12
N GLN A 91 11.86 10.87 -1.29
CA GLN A 91 11.80 11.33 0.09
C GLN A 91 12.54 10.31 0.97
N GLY A 92 13.74 10.67 1.44
CA GLY A 92 14.60 9.74 2.18
C GLY A 92 14.24 9.50 3.64
N ARG A 93 13.38 10.34 4.27
CA ARG A 93 12.95 10.16 5.67
C ARG A 93 11.49 10.51 5.89
N ASP A 94 10.87 9.80 6.83
CA ASP A 94 9.53 10.12 7.31
C ASP A 94 9.54 11.11 8.48
N ARG A 95 8.34 11.50 8.95
CA ARG A 95 8.16 12.43 10.08
C ARG A 95 8.72 11.93 11.43
N TYR A 96 8.98 10.63 11.55
CA TYR A 96 9.54 10.00 12.74
C TYR A 96 11.06 9.85 12.65
N GLY A 97 11.67 10.32 11.55
CA GLY A 97 13.10 10.21 11.30
C GLY A 97 13.53 8.83 10.79
N ARG A 98 12.61 7.92 10.46
CA ARG A 98 12.96 6.64 9.83
C ARG A 98 13.40 6.89 8.40
N THR A 99 14.41 6.14 7.95
CA THR A 99 14.83 6.11 6.55
C THR A 99 13.75 5.43 5.73
N LEU A 100 13.34 6.03 4.62
CA LEU A 100 12.43 5.43 3.65
C LEU A 100 13.26 4.83 2.52
N ALA A 101 13.17 3.51 2.34
CA ALA A 101 13.91 2.82 1.31
C ALA A 101 13.20 1.56 0.83
N HIS A 102 13.50 1.16 -0.41
CA HIS A 102 13.24 -0.16 -0.93
C HIS A 102 14.36 -1.12 -0.51
N VAL A 103 14.00 -2.36 -0.19
CA VAL A 103 14.93 -3.37 0.32
C VAL A 103 15.05 -4.54 -0.65
N TYR A 104 16.28 -4.98 -0.91
CA TYR A 104 16.59 -6.03 -1.88
C TYR A 104 17.47 -7.14 -1.28
N ASP A 105 17.29 -8.38 -1.72
CA ASP A 105 18.26 -9.46 -1.44
C ASP A 105 19.51 -9.37 -2.34
N ALA A 106 20.54 -10.19 -2.08
CA ALA A 106 21.78 -10.19 -2.87
C ALA A 106 21.57 -10.60 -4.34
N ARG A 107 20.43 -11.23 -4.68
CA ARG A 107 20.06 -11.58 -6.05
C ARG A 107 19.31 -10.43 -6.75
N GLY A 108 19.02 -9.34 -6.05
CA GLY A 108 18.34 -8.16 -6.57
C GLY A 108 16.82 -8.27 -6.55
N ASN A 109 16.25 -9.16 -5.74
CA ASN A 109 14.79 -9.27 -5.61
C ASN A 109 14.28 -8.33 -4.52
N ASN A 110 13.19 -7.62 -4.81
CA ASN A 110 12.58 -6.67 -3.88
C ASN A 110 11.81 -7.40 -2.77
N LEU A 111 12.12 -7.11 -1.50
CA LEU A 111 11.53 -7.81 -0.35
C LEU A 111 10.08 -7.40 -0.10
N GLU A 112 9.72 -6.13 -0.35
CA GLU A 112 8.35 -5.65 -0.23
C GLU A 112 7.42 -6.40 -1.18
N SER A 113 7.82 -6.55 -2.45
CA SER A 113 7.05 -7.29 -3.46
C SER A 113 6.84 -8.75 -3.06
N ARG A 114 7.85 -9.39 -2.44
CA ARG A 114 7.70 -10.77 -1.94
C ARG A 114 6.69 -10.86 -0.79
N LEU A 115 6.76 -9.95 0.17
CA LEU A 115 5.80 -9.91 1.28
C LEU A 115 4.37 -9.66 0.78
N LEU A 116 4.21 -8.76 -0.21
CA LEU A 116 2.92 -8.49 -0.84
C LEU A 116 2.38 -9.71 -1.60
N ALA A 117 3.21 -10.41 -2.38
CA ALA A 117 2.85 -11.63 -3.11
C ALA A 117 2.45 -12.78 -2.18
N GLU A 118 2.96 -12.79 -0.95
CA GLU A 118 2.59 -13.76 0.08
C GLU A 118 1.36 -13.33 0.92
N GLY A 119 0.80 -12.15 0.64
CA GLY A 119 -0.35 -11.59 1.35
C GLY A 119 -0.04 -11.15 2.78
N LEU A 120 1.22 -10.75 3.05
CA LEU A 120 1.72 -10.37 4.39
C LEU A 120 1.79 -8.86 4.60
N GLY A 121 1.12 -8.09 3.75
CA GLY A 121 0.97 -6.65 3.89
C GLY A 121 0.00 -6.12 2.83
N TYR A 122 -0.35 -4.85 2.98
CA TYR A 122 -1.13 -4.08 2.02
C TYR A 122 -0.20 -3.19 1.19
N LEU A 123 -0.44 -3.08 -0.11
CA LEU A 123 0.17 -2.07 -0.96
C LEU A 123 -0.22 -0.67 -0.45
N VAL A 124 0.78 0.21 -0.37
CA VAL A 124 0.59 1.63 -0.09
C VAL A 124 1.49 2.47 -0.99
N ALA A 125 0.90 3.37 -1.77
CA ALA A 125 1.63 4.32 -2.61
C ALA A 125 1.56 5.75 -2.03
N ILE A 126 2.68 6.24 -1.48
CA ILE A 126 2.80 7.58 -0.88
C ILE A 126 3.77 8.42 -1.71
N ALA A 127 3.24 9.42 -2.43
CA ALA A 127 4.06 10.36 -3.18
C ALA A 127 5.05 11.12 -2.26
N PRO A 128 6.31 11.33 -2.68
CA PRO A 128 6.86 11.04 -4.01
C PRO A 128 7.49 9.64 -4.17
N ASN A 129 7.36 8.75 -3.19
CA ASN A 129 8.01 7.43 -3.22
C ASN A 129 7.08 6.38 -3.85
N THR A 130 6.87 6.46 -5.17
CA THR A 130 5.92 5.60 -5.91
C THR A 130 6.54 4.83 -7.08
N ASP A 131 7.87 4.85 -7.20
CA ASP A 131 8.62 4.27 -8.33
C ASP A 131 8.36 2.77 -8.54
N LEU A 132 8.08 2.01 -7.47
CA LEU A 132 7.81 0.56 -7.53
C LEU A 132 6.33 0.20 -7.42
N THR A 133 5.42 1.18 -7.40
CA THR A 133 4.00 0.93 -7.14
C THR A 133 3.38 -0.07 -8.11
N ALA A 134 3.72 -0.02 -9.41
CA ALA A 134 3.15 -0.91 -10.41
C ALA A 134 3.47 -2.40 -10.17
N CYS A 135 4.73 -2.73 -9.87
CA CYS A 135 5.15 -4.11 -9.61
C CYS A 135 4.66 -4.60 -8.24
N GLN A 136 4.65 -3.72 -7.24
CA GLN A 136 4.11 -4.04 -5.91
C GLN A 136 2.59 -4.29 -5.96
N GLN A 137 1.85 -3.54 -6.79
CA GLN A 137 0.43 -3.78 -7.02
C GLN A 137 0.19 -5.10 -7.76
N ALA A 138 1.05 -5.47 -8.71
CA ALA A 138 0.98 -6.78 -9.36
C ALA A 138 1.17 -7.92 -8.34
N ALA A 139 2.18 -7.80 -7.47
CA ALA A 139 2.43 -8.77 -6.40
C ALA A 139 1.25 -8.91 -5.44
N GLU A 140 0.67 -7.79 -4.97
CA GLU A 140 -0.51 -7.87 -4.09
C GLU A 140 -1.73 -8.51 -4.80
N ARG A 141 -1.93 -8.22 -6.10
CA ARG A 141 -3.00 -8.84 -6.88
C ARG A 141 -2.85 -10.36 -6.97
N GLU A 142 -1.63 -10.88 -7.07
CA GLU A 142 -1.39 -12.32 -7.01
C GLU A 142 -1.88 -12.91 -5.68
N ALA A 143 -1.50 -12.29 -4.56
CA ALA A 143 -1.93 -12.73 -3.24
C ALA A 143 -3.45 -12.66 -3.08
N ARG A 144 -4.09 -11.62 -3.61
CA ARG A 144 -5.55 -11.45 -3.59
C ARG A 144 -6.25 -12.53 -4.39
N ASN A 145 -5.79 -12.80 -5.61
CA ASN A 145 -6.36 -13.82 -6.50
C ASN A 145 -6.18 -15.24 -5.95
N ALA A 146 -5.02 -15.50 -5.33
CA ALA A 146 -4.71 -16.78 -4.69
C ALA A 146 -5.23 -16.90 -3.25
N GLN A 147 -5.95 -15.89 -2.74
CA GLN A 147 -6.49 -15.83 -1.38
C GLN A 147 -5.43 -16.13 -0.30
N LEU A 148 -4.25 -15.53 -0.42
CA LEU A 148 -3.12 -15.72 0.49
C LEU A 148 -3.14 -14.73 1.64
N GLY A 149 -2.59 -15.12 2.79
CA GLY A 149 -2.42 -14.26 3.95
C GLY A 149 -3.68 -13.46 4.32
N LEU A 150 -3.54 -12.13 4.35
CA LEU A 150 -4.59 -11.14 4.61
C LEU A 150 -5.82 -11.29 3.69
N TRP A 151 -5.67 -11.92 2.52
CA TRP A 151 -6.73 -12.06 1.51
C TRP A 151 -7.55 -13.36 1.65
N LYS A 152 -7.22 -14.24 2.60
CA LYS A 152 -8.04 -15.43 2.93
C LYS A 152 -9.47 -15.05 3.32
N LYS A 153 -9.61 -13.92 3.99
CA LYS A 153 -10.89 -13.27 4.29
C LYS A 153 -10.76 -11.83 3.84
N SER A 154 -11.68 -11.36 2.99
CA SER A 154 -11.63 -9.99 2.47
C SER A 154 -11.55 -8.98 3.63
N PRO A 155 -10.49 -8.15 3.70
CA PRO A 155 -10.38 -7.08 4.68
C PRO A 155 -11.13 -5.81 4.26
N VAL A 156 -11.68 -5.81 3.04
CA VAL A 156 -12.45 -4.69 2.49
C VAL A 156 -13.76 -4.55 3.23
N GLN A 157 -13.98 -3.39 3.85
CA GLN A 157 -15.24 -3.01 4.49
C GLN A 157 -16.01 -2.01 3.63
N THR A 158 -17.32 -1.88 3.81
CA THR A 158 -18.08 -0.81 3.15
C THR A 158 -17.82 0.52 3.85
N ALA A 159 -18.05 1.63 3.15
CA ALA A 159 -17.90 2.96 3.71
C ALA A 159 -18.80 3.20 4.94
N GLU A 160 -20.00 2.59 4.98
CA GLU A 160 -20.92 2.64 6.12
C GLU A 160 -20.40 1.90 7.35
N GLN A 161 -19.61 0.85 7.15
CA GLN A 161 -19.02 0.07 8.24
C GLN A 161 -17.85 0.80 8.92
N LEU A 162 -17.37 1.90 8.34
CA LEU A 162 -16.24 2.65 8.87
C LEU A 162 -16.63 3.42 10.15
N HIS A 163 -16.04 3.01 11.26
CA HIS A 163 -16.33 3.57 12.59
C HIS A 163 -15.07 4.01 13.36
N GLU A 164 -13.88 3.75 12.82
CA GLU A 164 -12.61 4.11 13.43
C GLU A 164 -11.62 4.70 12.41
N SER A 165 -10.68 5.49 12.92
CA SER A 165 -9.54 5.99 12.15
C SER A 165 -8.42 4.94 12.11
N GLY A 166 -7.62 4.94 11.06
CA GLY A 166 -6.56 3.95 10.89
C GLY A 166 -6.40 3.56 9.43
N PHE A 167 -5.51 2.61 9.16
CA PHE A 167 -5.41 2.06 7.81
C PHE A 167 -6.65 1.22 7.49
N ALA A 168 -7.26 1.44 6.33
CA ALA A 168 -8.45 0.70 5.89
C ALA A 168 -8.46 0.48 4.38
N LEU A 169 -9.10 -0.61 3.96
CA LEU A 169 -9.57 -0.82 2.60
C LEU A 169 -11.08 -0.66 2.60
N VAL A 170 -11.58 0.31 1.84
CA VAL A 170 -12.98 0.71 1.88
C VAL A 170 -13.58 0.67 0.49
N ARG A 171 -14.74 0.02 0.37
CA ARG A 171 -15.57 0.04 -0.82
C ARG A 171 -16.73 1.02 -0.63
N GLY A 172 -17.04 1.80 -1.67
CA GLY A 172 -18.24 2.62 -1.70
C GLY A 172 -18.60 3.09 -3.10
N ARG A 173 -19.86 3.48 -3.29
CA ARG A 173 -20.36 4.17 -4.47
C ARG A 173 -20.04 5.65 -4.38
N VAL A 174 -19.49 6.22 -5.46
CA VAL A 174 -19.28 7.66 -5.53
C VAL A 174 -20.63 8.38 -5.69
N GLU A 175 -21.00 9.22 -4.73
CA GLU A 175 -22.23 10.02 -4.79
C GLU A 175 -21.99 11.39 -5.43
N ARG A 176 -20.88 12.02 -5.06
CA ARG A 176 -20.57 13.40 -5.44
C ARG A 176 -19.08 13.64 -5.55
N ILE A 177 -18.72 14.46 -6.53
CA ILE A 177 -17.34 14.91 -6.75
C ILE A 177 -17.33 16.43 -6.69
N GLN A 178 -16.45 17.00 -5.89
CA GLN A 178 -16.31 18.43 -5.69
C GLN A 178 -14.84 18.84 -5.87
N ARG A 179 -14.61 19.91 -6.62
CA ARG A 179 -13.27 20.48 -6.80
C ARG A 179 -13.23 21.87 -6.18
N ASN A 180 -12.19 22.15 -5.39
CA ASN A 180 -11.93 23.46 -4.82
C ASN A 180 -10.41 23.73 -4.77
N ARG A 181 -10.01 24.87 -4.19
CA ARG A 181 -8.58 25.24 -4.07
C ARG A 181 -7.75 24.21 -3.30
N GLY A 182 -8.36 23.42 -2.41
CA GLY A 182 -7.71 22.39 -1.63
C GLY A 182 -7.56 21.04 -2.35
N GLY A 183 -8.14 20.90 -3.54
CA GLY A 183 -8.05 19.69 -4.37
C GLY A 183 -9.42 19.11 -4.74
N LEU A 184 -9.44 17.79 -4.95
CA LEU A 184 -10.63 17.03 -5.29
C LEU A 184 -11.17 16.29 -4.06
N TRP A 185 -12.49 16.32 -3.88
CA TRP A 185 -13.22 15.65 -2.82
C TRP A 185 -14.25 14.72 -3.48
N ILE A 186 -14.21 13.44 -3.13
CA ILE A 186 -15.05 12.39 -3.72
C ILE A 186 -15.85 11.79 -2.57
N ASP A 187 -17.09 12.22 -2.40
CA ASP A 187 -17.99 11.69 -1.37
C ASP A 187 -18.48 10.30 -1.81
N LEU A 188 -18.35 9.32 -0.92
CA LEU A 188 -18.91 7.98 -1.12
C LEU A 188 -20.28 7.86 -0.44
N ASP A 189 -21.00 6.77 -0.73
CA ASP A 189 -22.14 6.35 0.07
C ASP A 189 -21.68 6.11 1.52
N GLY A 190 -22.36 6.78 2.47
CA GLY A 190 -21.99 6.73 3.88
C GLY A 190 -21.03 7.82 4.36
N PRO A 191 -20.32 7.59 5.48
CA PRO A 191 -19.62 8.65 6.22
C PRO A 191 -18.21 8.97 5.73
N LEU A 192 -17.79 8.51 4.53
CA LEU A 192 -16.43 8.65 4.01
C LEU A 192 -16.33 9.58 2.80
N VAL A 193 -15.33 10.46 2.81
CA VAL A 193 -14.90 11.24 1.64
C VAL A 193 -13.44 10.91 1.30
N LEU A 194 -13.16 10.64 0.02
CA LEU A 194 -11.80 10.55 -0.49
C LEU A 194 -11.29 11.94 -0.86
N ARG A 195 -10.02 12.23 -0.56
CA ARG A 195 -9.43 13.55 -0.85
C ARG A 195 -8.13 13.41 -1.64
N ILE A 196 -8.07 14.07 -2.79
CA ILE A 196 -6.84 14.26 -3.56
C ILE A 196 -6.40 15.70 -3.40
N GLU A 197 -5.19 15.94 -2.88
CA GLU A 197 -4.66 17.30 -2.76
C GLU A 197 -4.45 17.96 -4.13
N ALA A 198 -4.66 19.27 -4.23
CA ALA A 198 -4.57 20.01 -5.50
C ALA A 198 -3.29 19.73 -6.31
N LYS A 199 -2.14 19.63 -5.64
CA LYS A 199 -0.83 19.34 -6.26
C LYS A 199 -0.70 17.92 -6.83
N LEU A 200 -1.54 16.98 -6.37
CA LEU A 200 -1.51 15.57 -6.77
C LEU A 200 -2.57 15.25 -7.81
N VAL A 201 -3.58 16.11 -8.02
CA VAL A 201 -4.68 15.83 -8.95
C VAL A 201 -4.18 15.53 -10.38
N GLN A 202 -3.10 16.18 -10.81
CA GLN A 202 -2.52 15.94 -12.15
C GLN A 202 -1.92 14.53 -12.32
N GLN A 203 -1.70 13.79 -11.23
CA GLN A 203 -1.22 12.40 -11.29
C GLN A 203 -2.36 11.42 -11.59
N PHE A 204 -3.62 11.85 -11.41
CA PHE A 204 -4.80 11.02 -11.64
C PHE A 204 -5.32 11.26 -13.06
N ASP A 205 -5.83 10.20 -13.69
CA ASP A 205 -6.42 10.31 -15.01
C ASP A 205 -7.71 11.15 -14.97
N ASP A 206 -7.68 12.29 -15.64
CA ASP A 206 -8.76 13.26 -15.67
C ASP A 206 -10.06 12.69 -16.29
N ALA A 207 -9.95 11.76 -17.24
CA ALA A 207 -11.12 11.11 -17.83
C ALA A 207 -11.81 10.19 -16.82
N THR A 208 -11.03 9.34 -16.14
CA THR A 208 -11.49 8.48 -15.05
C THR A 208 -12.17 9.30 -13.96
N LEU A 209 -11.53 10.40 -13.51
CA LEU A 209 -12.08 11.26 -12.46
C LEU A 209 -13.43 11.89 -12.84
N ARG A 210 -13.67 12.20 -14.12
CA ARG A 210 -14.95 12.75 -14.60
C ARG A 210 -16.08 11.73 -14.59
N ASP A 211 -15.77 10.46 -14.84
CA ASP A 211 -16.76 9.37 -14.95
C ASP A 211 -16.98 8.62 -13.62
N LEU A 212 -16.34 9.05 -12.52
CA LEU A 212 -16.46 8.36 -11.24
C LEU A 212 -17.88 8.38 -10.64
N LYS A 213 -18.71 9.39 -10.94
CA LYS A 213 -20.01 9.55 -10.28
C LYS A 213 -20.91 8.33 -10.54
N GLY A 214 -21.40 7.71 -9.48
CA GLY A 214 -22.23 6.52 -9.52
C GLY A 214 -21.46 5.21 -9.64
N ARG A 215 -20.15 5.25 -9.92
CA ARG A 215 -19.28 4.06 -9.95
C ARG A 215 -19.03 3.53 -8.54
N GLN A 216 -18.83 2.23 -8.44
CA GLN A 216 -18.25 1.60 -7.27
C GLN A 216 -16.73 1.76 -7.30
N VAL A 217 -16.13 2.13 -6.16
CA VAL A 217 -14.68 2.23 -6.00
C VAL A 217 -14.24 1.45 -4.77
N GLU A 218 -13.01 0.95 -4.82
CA GLU A 218 -12.28 0.46 -3.66
C GLU A 218 -11.08 1.37 -3.43
N ALA A 219 -11.01 2.01 -2.26
CA ALA A 219 -9.94 2.91 -1.87
C ALA A 219 -9.22 2.39 -0.64
N ARG A 220 -7.94 2.73 -0.50
CA ARG A 220 -7.10 2.29 0.61
C ARG A 220 -6.25 3.42 1.16
N GLY A 221 -5.95 3.38 2.46
CA GLY A 221 -5.09 4.37 3.11
C GLY A 221 -5.49 4.65 4.55
N TRP A 222 -4.91 5.71 5.12
CA TRP A 222 -5.17 6.11 6.51
C TRP A 222 -6.40 7.02 6.61
N VAL A 223 -7.49 6.46 7.13
CA VAL A 223 -8.71 7.16 7.49
C VAL A 223 -8.44 8.09 8.67
N ILE A 224 -8.89 9.34 8.54
CA ILE A 224 -8.77 10.40 9.53
C ILE A 224 -10.17 10.79 10.03
N ASP A 225 -10.34 10.88 11.35
CA ASP A 225 -11.54 11.46 11.96
C ASP A 225 -11.49 12.99 11.86
N ARG A 226 -12.37 13.59 11.04
CA ARG A 226 -12.46 15.06 10.94
C ARG A 226 -13.19 15.67 12.13
N SER A 227 -14.00 14.91 12.87
CA SER A 227 -14.74 15.41 14.03
C SER A 227 -13.83 15.69 15.22
N ALA A 228 -12.72 14.95 15.36
CA ALA A 228 -11.71 15.17 16.39
C ALA A 228 -11.02 16.55 16.29
N ARG A 229 -11.14 17.23 15.14
CA ARG A 229 -10.64 18.59 14.91
C ARG A 229 -11.76 19.66 14.91
N GLY A 230 -12.93 19.33 15.45
CA GLY A 230 -14.01 20.28 15.76
C GLY A 230 -14.83 20.80 14.57
N GLY A 231 -14.79 20.16 13.40
CA GLY A 231 -15.25 20.80 12.15
C GLY A 231 -15.89 19.90 11.10
N VAL A 232 -16.86 19.07 11.47
CA VAL A 232 -17.74 18.40 10.48
C VAL A 232 -19.09 19.13 10.46
N LYS A 233 -19.35 19.87 9.38
CA LYS A 233 -20.65 20.55 9.20
C LYS A 233 -21.74 19.53 8.84
N PRO A 234 -23.03 19.82 9.09
CA PRO A 234 -24.12 18.99 8.60
C PRO A 234 -23.99 18.70 7.10
N GLY A 235 -24.14 17.43 6.70
CA GLY A 235 -23.97 16.99 5.31
C GLY A 235 -22.52 16.80 4.84
N GLN A 236 -21.52 16.86 5.74
CA GLN A 236 -20.15 16.48 5.43
C GLN A 236 -19.81 15.10 6.01
N ALA A 237 -19.08 14.30 5.25
CA ALA A 237 -18.50 13.05 5.72
C ALA A 237 -17.58 13.27 6.93
N ARG A 238 -17.79 12.48 7.99
CA ARG A 238 -16.96 12.49 9.20
C ARG A 238 -15.55 11.98 8.90
N TRP A 239 -15.47 10.89 8.13
CA TRP A 239 -14.21 10.22 7.82
C TRP A 239 -13.63 10.79 6.54
N MET A 240 -12.31 10.93 6.50
CA MET A 240 -11.60 11.33 5.29
C MET A 240 -10.42 10.40 5.06
N LEU A 241 -10.30 9.91 3.82
CA LEU A 241 -9.16 9.12 3.37
C LEU A 241 -8.41 9.93 2.30
N PRO A 242 -7.19 10.42 2.59
CA PRO A 242 -6.38 11.11 1.61
C PRO A 242 -5.75 10.12 0.61
N LEU A 243 -5.84 10.43 -0.68
CA LEU A 243 -5.22 9.67 -1.75
C LEU A 243 -4.00 10.44 -2.28
N THR A 244 -2.84 9.79 -2.20
CA THR A 244 -1.56 10.38 -2.62
C THR A 244 -1.06 9.89 -3.97
N ASP A 245 -1.66 8.82 -4.49
CA ASP A 245 -1.29 8.18 -5.75
C ASP A 245 -2.52 7.46 -6.33
N PRO A 246 -2.67 7.37 -7.68
CA PRO A 246 -3.77 6.66 -8.31
C PRO A 246 -3.93 5.20 -7.89
N ALA A 247 -2.85 4.49 -7.56
CA ALA A 247 -2.92 3.08 -7.14
C ALA A 247 -3.66 2.89 -5.80
N MET A 248 -3.95 3.97 -5.08
CA MET A 248 -4.70 3.93 -3.82
C MET A 248 -6.22 3.92 -4.02
N MET A 249 -6.72 3.94 -5.26
CA MET A 249 -8.14 3.83 -5.60
C MET A 249 -8.33 3.05 -6.91
N GLU A 250 -9.18 2.03 -6.87
CA GLU A 250 -9.57 1.24 -8.03
C GLU A 250 -11.06 1.44 -8.33
N VAL A 251 -11.39 1.67 -9.60
CA VAL A 251 -12.78 1.69 -10.06
C VAL A 251 -13.21 0.25 -10.32
N LEU A 252 -14.26 -0.19 -9.63
CA LEU A 252 -14.77 -1.54 -9.77
C LEU A 252 -15.68 -1.66 -11.01
N PRO A 253 -15.77 -2.87 -11.61
CA PRO A 253 -16.64 -3.16 -12.75
C PRO A 253 -18.10 -2.74 -12.52
#